data_AF-A0A1I0ZFH3-F1
#
_entry.id   AF-A0A1I0ZFH3-F1
#
_cell.length_a   1.000
_cell.length_b   1.000
_cell.length_c   1.000
_cell.angle_alpha   90.00
_cell.angle_beta   90.00
_cell.angle_gamma   90.00
#
_symmetry.space_group_name_H-M   'P 1'
#
loop_
_entity.id
_entity.type
_entity.pdbx_description
1 polymer ?
#
loop_
_entity_poly.entity_id
_entity_poly.type
_entity_poly.pdbx_seq_one_letter_code
_entity_poly.pdbx_strand_id
1 'polypeptide(L)'
;MRATSPSSVAAVTTRCHAGQMPDRPAADQPAPEHRRPEGVSDATVEALGKLSAALDHVEDARGHLFAFHRLMGSGESTMEEAYDHLRAAGHDDLAAALDRDVLGANPLPGMWSFQMVELFDDGFYARIKALHQRALDELVEGQRHVFEAEMKELRRSRGREGHEARPAAVEGDPEYDAG
;
A
#
# COMPACT_ATOMS: atom_id res chain seq x y z
N MET A 1 55.65 26.88 -66.14
CA MET A 1 55.68 28.04 -65.22
C MET A 1 54.27 28.28 -64.70
N ARG A 2 54.11 28.26 -63.36
CA ARG A 2 52.96 28.72 -62.54
C ARG A 2 51.61 28.01 -62.75
N ALA A 3 50.79 27.73 -61.74
CA ALA A 3 50.93 27.68 -60.28
C ALA A 3 49.68 26.95 -59.74
N THR A 4 49.83 26.10 -58.73
CA THR A 4 48.76 25.45 -57.96
C THR A 4 48.34 26.31 -56.76
N SER A 5 47.05 26.33 -56.41
CA SER A 5 46.51 26.81 -55.12
C SER A 5 44.99 26.60 -55.01
N PRO A 6 44.38 26.59 -53.80
CA PRO A 6 43.89 25.34 -53.18
C PRO A 6 42.43 25.37 -52.68
N SER A 7 42.01 24.21 -52.12
CA SER A 7 40.78 23.93 -51.36
C SER A 7 40.34 25.00 -50.35
N SER A 8 39.02 25.14 -50.19
CA SER A 8 38.38 25.70 -49.00
C SER A 8 37.10 24.91 -48.66
N VAL A 9 37.08 24.33 -47.46
CA VAL A 9 35.89 23.75 -46.82
C VAL A 9 35.44 24.74 -45.74
N ALA A 10 34.18 25.18 -45.81
CA ALA A 10 33.60 26.15 -44.92
C ALA A 10 33.32 25.57 -43.52
N ALA A 11 33.66 26.33 -42.48
CA ALA A 11 33.38 26.00 -41.09
C ALA A 11 31.91 26.29 -40.74
N VAL A 12 31.19 25.28 -40.27
CA VAL A 12 29.86 25.42 -39.67
C VAL A 12 30.03 25.97 -38.26
N THR A 13 29.53 27.19 -38.03
CA THR A 13 29.45 27.83 -36.71
C THR A 13 28.13 27.43 -36.06
N THR A 14 28.18 26.59 -35.03
CA THR A 14 27.01 26.32 -34.17
C THR A 14 26.93 27.41 -33.11
N ARG A 15 25.85 28.20 -33.11
CA ARG A 15 25.50 29.13 -32.03
C ARG A 15 25.13 28.32 -30.78
N CYS A 16 25.78 28.60 -29.66
CA CYS A 16 25.30 28.16 -28.35
C CYS A 16 23.95 28.82 -28.06
N HIS A 17 22.87 28.04 -28.06
CA HIS A 17 21.61 28.43 -27.45
C HIS A 17 21.84 28.43 -25.93
N ALA A 18 21.64 29.57 -25.28
CA ALA A 18 21.53 29.61 -23.82
C ALA A 18 20.23 28.87 -23.45
N GLY A 19 20.36 27.57 -23.20
CA GLY A 19 19.28 26.78 -22.64
C GLY A 19 18.86 27.36 -21.30
N GLN A 20 17.56 27.56 -21.15
CA GLN A 20 16.88 27.84 -19.89
C GLN A 20 17.49 26.95 -18.80
N MET A 21 18.04 27.57 -17.73
CA MET A 21 18.48 26.83 -16.55
C MET A 21 17.30 25.99 -16.04
N PRO A 22 17.48 24.68 -15.79
CA PRO A 22 16.42 23.88 -15.20
C PRO A 22 16.03 24.50 -13.86
N ASP A 23 14.73 24.44 -13.59
CA ASP A 23 14.11 24.90 -12.37
C ASP A 23 14.91 24.39 -11.17
N ARG A 24 15.15 25.28 -10.20
CA ARG A 24 15.97 24.98 -9.02
C ARG A 24 15.44 23.67 -8.41
N PRO A 25 16.24 22.62 -8.17
CA PRO A 25 15.72 21.38 -7.60
C PRO A 25 14.96 21.77 -6.35
N ALA A 26 13.66 21.46 -6.34
CA ALA A 26 12.79 21.81 -5.23
C ALA A 26 13.51 21.36 -3.96
N ALA A 27 13.73 22.28 -3.02
CA ALA A 27 14.63 22.07 -1.88
C ALA A 27 14.50 20.64 -1.34
N ASP A 28 15.64 19.97 -1.09
CA ASP A 28 15.75 18.59 -0.60
C ASP A 28 15.14 18.46 0.81
N GLN A 29 13.81 18.52 0.81
CA GLN A 29 12.91 18.63 1.93
C GLN A 29 11.65 17.79 1.64
N PRO A 30 10.99 17.25 2.68
CA PRO A 30 9.73 16.55 2.53
C PRO A 30 8.68 17.38 1.80
N ALA A 31 7.70 16.71 1.19
CA ALA A 31 6.52 17.38 0.66
C ALA A 31 5.76 18.09 1.80
N PRO A 32 5.10 19.24 1.56
CA PRO A 32 4.40 20.01 2.60
C PRO A 32 3.44 19.18 3.45
N GLU A 33 2.71 18.24 2.85
CA GLU A 33 1.76 17.32 3.49
C GLU A 33 2.42 16.26 4.41
N HIS A 34 3.75 16.17 4.39
CA HIS A 34 4.56 15.26 5.21
C HIS A 34 5.47 16.03 6.19
N ARG A 35 5.17 17.32 6.45
CA ARG A 35 5.91 18.15 7.40
C ARG A 35 5.06 18.44 8.60
N ARG A 36 5.56 18.06 9.78
CA ARG A 36 4.94 18.37 11.06
C ARG A 36 4.47 19.84 11.14
N PRO A 37 3.18 20.07 11.46
CA PRO A 37 2.67 21.41 11.71
C PRO A 37 3.36 22.11 12.88
N GLU A 38 3.36 23.44 12.85
CA GLU A 38 3.99 24.23 13.89
C GLU A 38 3.30 24.02 15.26
N GLY A 39 4.10 23.92 16.32
CA GLY A 39 3.59 23.71 17.69
C GLY A 39 3.23 22.26 18.05
N VAL A 40 3.29 21.32 17.10
CA VAL A 40 3.09 19.89 17.39
C VAL A 40 4.35 19.31 18.07
N SER A 41 4.15 18.61 19.17
CA SER A 41 5.24 18.04 19.97
C SER A 41 5.75 16.70 19.42
N ASP A 42 6.99 16.32 19.75
CA ASP A 42 7.53 14.99 19.43
C ASP A 42 6.65 13.87 20.02
N ALA A 43 6.17 14.05 21.25
CA ALA A 43 5.30 13.09 21.91
C ALA A 43 3.97 12.91 21.17
N THR A 44 3.43 13.98 20.56
CA THR A 44 2.24 13.91 19.72
C THR A 44 2.51 13.12 18.43
N VAL A 45 3.63 13.40 17.77
CA VAL A 45 4.01 12.69 16.53
C VAL A 45 4.27 11.20 16.80
N GLU A 46 4.95 10.86 17.90
CA GLU A 46 5.17 9.47 18.31
C GLU A 46 3.84 8.76 18.63
N ALA A 47 2.94 9.41 19.36
CA ALA A 47 1.63 8.83 19.69
C ALA A 47 0.78 8.57 18.43
N LEU A 48 0.77 9.49 17.47
CA LEU A 48 0.07 9.32 16.19
C LEU A 48 0.71 8.23 15.33
N GLY A 49 2.05 8.15 15.30
CA GLY A 49 2.75 7.05 14.63
C GLY A 49 2.36 5.70 15.22
N LYS A 50 2.27 5.58 16.54
CA LYS A 50 1.78 4.36 17.21
C LYS A 50 0.32 4.06 16.92
N LEU A 51 -0.54 5.08 16.85
CA LEU A 51 -1.95 4.88 16.51
C LEU A 51 -2.12 4.41 15.06
N SER A 52 -1.37 4.97 14.11
CA SER A 52 -1.34 4.51 12.71
C SER A 52 -0.85 3.06 12.63
N ALA A 53 0.27 2.72 13.28
CA ALA A 53 0.77 1.35 13.31
C ALA A 53 -0.23 0.36 13.94
N ALA A 54 -0.99 0.78 14.95
CA ALA A 54 -2.07 -0.03 15.50
C ALA A 54 -3.21 -0.24 14.49
N LEU A 55 -3.57 0.78 13.72
CA LEU A 55 -4.56 0.64 12.65
C LEU A 55 -4.07 -0.30 11.55
N ASP A 56 -2.79 -0.26 11.18
CA ASP A 56 -2.19 -1.18 10.20
C ASP A 56 -2.33 -2.64 10.65
N HIS A 57 -2.05 -2.95 11.92
CA HIS A 57 -2.28 -4.29 12.46
C HIS A 57 -3.76 -4.72 12.42
N VAL A 58 -4.68 -3.77 12.59
CA VAL A 58 -6.13 -4.03 12.47
C VAL A 58 -6.52 -4.26 11.01
N GLU A 59 -5.94 -3.54 10.06
CA GLU A 59 -6.13 -3.77 8.62
C GLU A 59 -5.63 -5.16 8.20
N ASP A 60 -4.48 -5.60 8.72
CA ASP A 60 -3.98 -6.97 8.50
C ASP A 60 -4.95 -8.02 9.07
N ALA A 61 -5.45 -7.80 10.29
CA ALA A 61 -6.44 -8.69 10.90
C ALA A 61 -7.75 -8.71 10.08
N ARG A 62 -8.18 -7.56 9.55
CA ARG A 62 -9.30 -7.45 8.62
C ARG A 62 -9.04 -8.29 7.37
N GLY A 63 -7.86 -8.20 6.77
CA GLY A 63 -7.46 -9.03 5.64
C GLY A 63 -7.58 -10.53 5.91
N HIS A 64 -7.21 -10.98 7.12
CA HIS A 64 -7.38 -12.37 7.52
C HIS A 64 -8.85 -12.79 7.64
N LEU A 65 -9.77 -11.90 8.03
CA LEU A 65 -11.21 -12.21 8.03
C LEU A 65 -11.75 -12.40 6.60
N PHE A 66 -11.31 -11.56 5.64
CA PHE A 66 -11.65 -11.76 4.24
C PHE A 66 -11.09 -13.07 3.69
N ALA A 67 -9.83 -13.40 4.02
CA ALA A 67 -9.22 -14.66 3.64
C ALA A 67 -9.98 -15.85 4.23
N PHE A 68 -10.32 -15.81 5.52
CA PHE A 68 -11.13 -16.82 6.19
C PHE A 68 -12.50 -17.00 5.50
N HIS A 69 -13.23 -15.91 5.24
CA HIS A 69 -14.53 -15.97 4.56
C HIS A 69 -14.43 -16.66 3.20
N ARG A 70 -13.44 -16.30 2.38
CA ARG A 70 -13.21 -16.93 1.07
C ARG A 70 -12.86 -18.41 1.19
N LEU A 71 -11.98 -18.76 2.13
CA LEU A 71 -11.60 -20.15 2.38
C LEU A 71 -12.78 -20.99 2.87
N MET A 72 -13.67 -20.43 3.69
CA MET A 72 -14.89 -21.12 4.12
C MET A 72 -15.82 -21.41 2.93
N GLY A 73 -15.98 -20.45 2.01
CA GLY A 73 -16.75 -20.69 0.78
C GLY A 73 -16.15 -21.79 -0.10
N SER A 74 -14.82 -21.79 -0.29
CA SER A 74 -14.14 -22.90 -0.99
C SER A 74 -14.28 -24.22 -0.26
N GLY A 75 -14.18 -24.22 1.07
CA GLY A 75 -14.36 -25.40 1.90
C GLY A 75 -15.77 -25.99 1.78
N GLU A 76 -16.81 -25.16 1.74
CA GLU A 76 -18.19 -25.59 1.51
C GLU A 76 -18.33 -26.28 0.14
N SER A 77 -17.86 -25.67 -0.95
CA SER A 77 -17.91 -26.30 -2.27
C SER A 77 -17.14 -27.63 -2.31
N THR A 78 -15.97 -27.72 -1.66
CA THR A 78 -15.24 -28.99 -1.58
C THR A 78 -15.97 -30.04 -0.75
N MET A 79 -16.72 -29.65 0.28
CA MET A 79 -17.56 -30.58 1.05
C MET A 79 -18.76 -31.07 0.23
N GLU A 80 -19.35 -30.23 -0.62
CA GLU A 80 -20.40 -30.65 -1.57
C GLU A 80 -19.88 -31.71 -2.56
N GLU A 81 -18.68 -31.51 -3.11
CA GLU A 81 -18.03 -32.53 -3.96
C GLU A 81 -17.78 -33.83 -3.18
N ALA A 82 -17.32 -33.73 -1.93
CA ALA A 82 -17.09 -34.89 -1.07
C ALA A 82 -18.40 -35.63 -0.76
N TYR A 83 -19.51 -34.91 -0.55
CA TYR A 83 -20.84 -35.49 -0.38
C TYR A 83 -21.23 -36.36 -1.58
N ASP A 84 -21.09 -35.83 -2.80
CA ASP A 84 -21.40 -36.56 -4.03
C ASP A 84 -20.51 -37.81 -4.18
N HIS A 85 -19.22 -37.69 -3.87
CA HIS A 85 -18.30 -38.82 -3.88
C HIS A 85 -18.65 -39.89 -2.85
N LEU A 86 -19.02 -39.51 -1.63
CA LEU A 86 -19.47 -40.45 -0.59
C LEU A 86 -20.71 -41.22 -1.03
N ARG A 87 -21.69 -40.53 -1.64
CA ARG A 87 -22.89 -41.18 -2.21
C ARG A 87 -22.54 -42.14 -3.34
N ALA A 88 -21.72 -41.72 -4.29
CA ALA A 88 -21.31 -42.55 -5.42
C ALA A 88 -20.53 -43.81 -4.99
N ALA A 89 -19.78 -43.72 -3.89
CA ALA A 89 -19.05 -44.84 -3.30
C ALA A 89 -19.90 -45.77 -2.42
N GLY A 90 -21.18 -45.45 -2.20
CA GLY A 90 -22.09 -46.26 -1.35
C GLY A 90 -21.95 -45.99 0.15
N HIS A 91 -21.33 -44.88 0.56
CA HIS A 91 -21.20 -44.46 1.95
C HIS A 91 -22.35 -43.53 2.37
N ASP A 92 -23.59 -44.00 2.20
CA ASP A 92 -24.81 -43.20 2.40
C ASP A 92 -24.94 -42.62 3.81
N ASP A 93 -24.56 -43.35 4.85
CA ASP A 93 -24.66 -42.89 6.24
C ASP A 93 -23.74 -41.68 6.52
N LEU A 94 -22.54 -41.68 5.95
CA LEU A 94 -21.59 -40.56 6.07
C LEU A 94 -22.03 -39.37 5.23
N ALA A 95 -22.51 -39.60 4.00
CA ALA A 95 -23.08 -38.54 3.18
C ALA A 95 -24.28 -37.87 3.86
N ALA A 96 -25.19 -38.66 4.44
CA ALA A 96 -26.35 -38.15 5.17
C ALA A 96 -25.97 -37.40 6.45
N ALA A 97 -24.90 -37.81 7.14
CA ALA A 97 -24.39 -37.07 8.29
C ALA A 97 -23.76 -35.73 7.88
N LEU A 98 -22.96 -35.71 6.81
CA LEU A 98 -22.36 -34.48 6.28
C LEU A 98 -23.42 -33.45 5.85
N ASP A 99 -24.44 -33.91 5.12
CA ASP A 99 -25.58 -33.08 4.69
C ASP A 99 -26.39 -32.54 5.88
N ARG A 100 -26.74 -33.40 6.83
CA ARG A 100 -27.59 -33.02 7.97
C ARG A 100 -26.87 -32.12 8.97
N ASP A 101 -25.60 -32.41 9.28
CA ASP A 101 -24.94 -31.85 10.45
C ASP A 101 -23.91 -30.76 10.11
N VAL A 102 -23.44 -30.67 8.85
CA VAL A 102 -22.29 -29.81 8.48
C VAL A 102 -22.62 -28.85 7.33
N LEU A 103 -23.17 -29.33 6.22
CA LEU A 103 -23.47 -28.47 5.07
C LEU A 103 -24.52 -27.40 5.44
N GLY A 104 -24.27 -26.15 5.04
CA GLY A 104 -25.09 -25.00 5.40
C GLY A 104 -25.05 -24.58 6.88
N ALA A 105 -24.28 -25.26 7.72
CA ALA A 105 -24.13 -24.91 9.13
C ALA A 105 -23.23 -23.68 9.32
N ASN A 106 -23.56 -22.86 10.33
CA ASN A 106 -22.74 -21.70 10.67
C ASN A 106 -21.40 -22.16 11.28
N PRO A 107 -20.24 -21.64 10.82
CA PRO A 107 -18.95 -21.97 11.41
C PRO A 107 -18.81 -21.52 12.87
N LEU A 108 -19.54 -20.49 13.29
CA LEU A 108 -19.69 -20.08 14.68
C LEU A 108 -21.17 -19.87 15.04
N PRO A 109 -21.58 -19.98 16.31
CA PRO A 109 -22.96 -19.79 16.73
C PRO A 109 -23.55 -18.47 16.21
N GLY A 110 -24.60 -18.58 15.38
CA GLY A 110 -25.30 -17.42 14.82
C GLY A 110 -24.53 -16.61 13.78
N MET A 111 -23.37 -17.08 13.29
CA MET A 111 -22.54 -16.31 12.36
C MET A 111 -22.08 -17.14 11.16
N TRP A 112 -22.61 -16.81 9.99
CA TRP A 112 -21.96 -17.11 8.72
C TRP A 112 -20.65 -16.33 8.59
N SER A 113 -19.72 -16.85 7.80
CA SER A 113 -18.40 -16.24 7.64
C SER A 113 -18.46 -14.82 7.06
N PHE A 114 -19.44 -14.50 6.20
CA PHE A 114 -19.63 -13.12 5.70
C PHE A 114 -20.13 -12.18 6.79
N GLN A 115 -21.00 -12.65 7.71
CA GLN A 115 -21.50 -11.84 8.83
C GLN A 115 -20.38 -11.48 9.80
N MET A 116 -19.37 -12.33 9.93
CA MET A 116 -18.17 -12.00 10.73
C MET A 116 -17.42 -10.81 10.13
N VAL A 117 -17.33 -10.73 8.80
CA VAL A 117 -16.71 -9.59 8.09
C VAL A 117 -17.56 -8.33 8.32
N GLU A 118 -18.87 -8.40 8.10
CA GLU A 118 -19.78 -7.25 8.28
C GLU A 118 -19.73 -6.71 9.70
N LEU A 119 -19.86 -7.59 10.71
CA LEU A 119 -19.84 -7.18 12.12
C LEU A 119 -18.48 -6.60 12.55
N PHE A 120 -17.38 -7.08 11.97
CA PHE A 120 -16.05 -6.52 12.23
C PHE A 120 -15.91 -5.14 11.60
N ASP A 121 -16.32 -4.99 10.33
CA ASP A 121 -16.24 -3.77 9.54
C ASP A 121 -17.09 -2.66 10.14
N ASP A 122 -18.39 -2.91 10.34
CA ASP A 122 -19.35 -1.95 10.87
C ASP A 122 -19.14 -1.68 12.37
N GLY A 123 -18.50 -2.63 13.06
CA GLY A 123 -18.25 -2.57 14.49
C GLY A 123 -16.87 -2.00 14.80
N PHE A 124 -15.92 -2.89 15.05
CA PHE A 124 -14.62 -2.53 15.61
C PHE A 124 -13.78 -1.69 14.66
N TYR A 125 -13.72 -2.09 13.39
CA TYR A 125 -12.92 -1.42 12.37
C TYR A 125 -13.37 0.01 12.11
N ALA A 126 -14.68 0.25 11.90
CA ALA A 126 -15.23 1.59 11.73
C ALA A 126 -14.88 2.51 12.90
N ARG A 127 -14.93 2.02 14.15
CA ARG A 127 -14.61 2.82 15.35
C ARG A 127 -13.14 3.24 15.40
N ILE A 128 -12.21 2.31 15.20
CA ILE A 128 -10.78 2.65 15.29
C ILE A 128 -10.34 3.54 14.12
N LYS A 129 -10.87 3.29 12.91
CA LYS A 129 -10.61 4.12 11.74
C LYS A 129 -11.11 5.56 11.93
N ALA A 130 -12.32 5.72 12.46
CA ALA A 130 -12.88 7.03 12.77
C ALA A 130 -12.07 7.77 13.85
N LEU A 131 -11.64 7.07 14.91
CA LEU A 131 -10.80 7.65 15.95
C LEU A 131 -9.43 8.09 15.40
N HIS A 132 -8.79 7.26 14.57
CA HIS A 132 -7.53 7.59 13.92
C HIS A 132 -7.65 8.82 13.02
N GLN A 133 -8.66 8.86 12.14
CA GLN A 133 -8.88 10.01 11.27
C GLN A 133 -9.10 11.30 12.07
N ARG A 134 -9.96 11.24 13.10
CA ARG A 134 -10.20 12.37 13.98
C ARG A 134 -8.91 12.84 14.68
N ALA A 135 -8.07 11.91 15.15
CA ALA A 135 -6.80 12.27 15.78
C ALA A 135 -5.84 12.96 14.79
N LEU A 136 -5.80 12.53 13.53
CA LEU A 136 -5.02 13.22 12.49
C LEU A 136 -5.56 14.63 12.22
N ASP A 137 -6.88 14.76 12.07
CA ASP A 137 -7.53 16.04 11.79
C ASP A 137 -7.29 17.05 12.94
N GLU A 138 -7.43 16.62 14.19
CA GLU A 138 -7.31 17.48 15.37
C GLU A 138 -5.86 17.84 15.71
N LEU A 139 -4.90 16.95 15.46
CA LEU A 139 -3.53 17.08 16.01
C LEU A 139 -2.47 17.40 14.96
N VAL A 140 -2.72 17.09 13.68
CA VAL A 140 -1.77 17.32 12.58
C VAL A 140 -2.46 17.81 11.30
N GLU A 141 -3.61 18.47 11.42
CA GLU A 141 -4.33 19.10 10.29
C GLU A 141 -4.66 18.10 9.16
N GLY A 142 -4.93 16.84 9.52
CA GLY A 142 -5.25 15.76 8.58
C GLY A 142 -4.05 15.20 7.81
N GLN A 143 -2.82 15.65 8.12
CA GLN A 143 -1.61 15.12 7.49
C GLN A 143 -1.36 13.67 7.90
N ARG A 144 -1.09 12.83 6.91
CA ARG A 144 -0.77 11.40 7.12
C ARG A 144 0.75 11.22 7.17
N HIS A 145 1.20 10.19 7.89
CA HIS A 145 2.57 9.71 7.89
C HIS A 145 3.65 10.73 8.33
N VAL A 146 3.32 11.70 9.18
CA VAL A 146 4.30 12.68 9.70
C VAL A 146 5.43 11.97 10.46
N PHE A 147 5.11 10.97 11.27
CA PHE A 147 6.11 10.19 12.02
C PHE A 147 7.07 9.46 11.07
N GLU A 148 6.56 8.74 10.08
CA GLU A 148 7.36 8.02 9.08
C GLU A 148 8.20 8.97 8.23
N ALA A 149 7.66 10.14 7.86
CA ALA A 149 8.37 11.17 7.12
C ALA A 149 9.56 11.72 7.91
N GLU A 150 9.40 11.98 9.21
CA GLU A 150 10.51 12.39 10.07
C GLU A 150 11.54 11.28 10.24
N MET A 151 11.08 10.03 10.37
CA MET A 151 11.99 8.88 10.42
C MET A 151 12.76 8.71 9.11
N LYS A 152 12.15 9.00 7.94
CA LYS A 152 12.85 9.05 6.65
C LYS A 152 13.90 10.15 6.66
N GLU A 153 13.55 11.37 7.07
CA GLU A 153 14.49 12.50 7.12
C GLU A 153 15.69 12.23 8.05
N LEU A 154 15.46 11.56 9.17
CA LEU A 154 16.49 11.15 10.12
C LEU A 154 17.44 10.11 9.49
N ARG A 155 16.90 9.16 8.71
CA ARG A 155 17.64 7.98 8.22
C ARG A 155 18.25 8.15 6.84
N ARG A 156 17.72 9.05 6.00
CA ARG A 156 18.17 9.19 4.61
C ARG A 156 19.60 9.71 4.51
N SER A 157 20.32 9.24 3.50
CA SER A 157 21.70 9.65 3.23
C SER A 157 21.70 10.89 2.35
N ARG A 158 21.87 12.07 2.95
CA ARG A 158 21.85 13.34 2.20
C ARG A 158 22.94 13.38 1.13
N GLY A 159 22.57 13.86 -0.06
CA GLY A 159 23.48 13.99 -1.21
C GLY A 159 23.76 12.68 -1.96
N ARG A 160 23.14 11.56 -1.57
CA ARG A 160 23.16 10.31 -2.35
C ARG A 160 21.93 10.24 -3.24
N GLU A 161 22.16 9.95 -4.51
CA GLU A 161 21.09 9.72 -5.50
C GLU A 161 20.11 8.64 -5.03
N GLY A 162 18.82 8.94 -5.11
CA GLY A 162 17.72 8.07 -4.66
C GLY A 162 17.41 8.18 -3.16
N HIS A 163 18.23 8.90 -2.38
CA HIS A 163 18.03 9.12 -0.94
C HIS A 163 17.56 10.55 -0.62
N GLU A 164 17.16 11.31 -1.63
CA GLU A 164 16.55 12.62 -1.45
C GLU A 164 15.23 12.52 -0.66
N ALA A 165 14.78 13.63 -0.09
CA ALA A 165 13.47 13.69 0.56
C ALA A 165 12.34 13.32 -0.42
N ARG A 166 12.52 13.68 -1.70
CA ARG A 166 11.63 13.40 -2.83
C ARG A 166 12.47 12.98 -4.03
N PRO A 167 12.95 11.72 -4.09
CA PRO A 167 13.70 11.25 -5.24
C PRO A 167 12.80 11.29 -6.49
N ALA A 168 13.38 11.46 -7.66
CA ALA A 168 12.63 11.39 -8.91
C ALA A 168 11.87 10.05 -8.99
N ALA A 169 10.66 10.08 -9.56
CA ALA A 169 9.99 8.83 -9.93
C ALA A 169 10.94 8.05 -10.84
N VAL A 170 11.06 6.75 -10.59
CA VAL A 170 11.90 5.90 -11.42
C VAL A 170 11.17 5.73 -12.76
N GLU A 171 11.53 6.52 -13.76
CA GLU A 171 10.99 6.39 -15.12
C GLU A 171 11.93 5.47 -15.92
N GLY A 172 11.46 4.26 -16.27
CA GLY A 172 12.21 3.33 -17.13
C GLY A 172 13.26 2.46 -16.43
N ASP A 173 13.10 2.12 -15.14
CA ASP A 173 13.92 1.08 -14.53
C ASP A 173 13.34 -0.30 -14.87
N PRO A 174 14.08 -1.13 -15.66
CA PRO A 174 13.61 -2.44 -16.06
C PRO A 174 13.38 -3.41 -14.89
N GLU A 175 13.86 -3.10 -13.67
CA GLU A 175 13.55 -3.88 -12.46
C GLU A 175 12.09 -3.69 -11.99
N TYR A 176 11.46 -2.55 -12.27
CA TYR A 176 10.10 -2.22 -11.81
C TYR A 176 9.06 -2.16 -12.94
N ASP A 177 9.47 -2.09 -14.21
CA ASP A 177 8.57 -2.11 -15.38
C ASP A 177 8.23 -3.52 -15.90
N ALA A 178 8.71 -4.58 -15.23
CA ALA A 178 8.51 -5.99 -15.63
C ALA A 178 7.44 -6.75 -14.82
N GLY A 179 6.42 -6.05 -14.30
CA GLY A 179 5.30 -6.61 -13.52
C GLY A 179 3.98 -6.63 -14.27
#